data_AF-A0A937WTT6-F1
#
_entry.id   AF-A0A937WTT6-F1
#
_cell.length_a   1.000
_cell.length_b   1.000
_cell.length_c   1.000
_cell.angle_alpha   90.00
_cell.angle_beta   90.00
_cell.angle_gamma   90.00
#
_symmetry.space_group_name_H-M   'P 1'
#
loop_
_entity.id
_entity.type
_entity.pdbx_description
1 polymer ?
#
loop_
_entity_poly.entity_id
_entity_poly.type
_entity_poly.pdbx_seq_one_letter_code
_entity_poly.pdbx_strand_id
1 'polypeptide(L)'
;KLKMDSLWQIFFSLFRKKAEFFTYPKGGSLEFPLALARQISESGGQIIEEAEVTGIEWNSDKITSLQTTRGKFQAERFVWTAPITTLDKLLFKNTETANRLDYISMIFYNMAVNERIPTEYRWCYFVDTNIFFPRLSISTLFSPLNSPKDKTSLTVEVTCKKDTEIWDNPQKYQNKIIEDLKKIGAIKNDTQVEKIYIEKIEYAYPIYRLGYKEKLTELENKLKVYTNLTLSGRQGTFWYCNMDHCVEQGIDIANNLIKELTQTY
;
A
#
# COMPACT_ATOMS: atom_id res chain seq x y z
N LYS A 1 5.93 18.08 -6.66
CA LYS A 1 5.25 17.48 -5.48
C LYS A 1 3.77 17.80 -5.47
N LEU A 2 2.92 16.88 -5.96
CA LEU A 2 1.46 16.96 -5.88
C LEU A 2 0.98 16.56 -4.47
N LYS A 3 1.41 17.29 -3.44
CA LYS A 3 0.69 17.28 -2.16
C LYS A 3 -0.38 18.36 -2.28
N MET A 4 -1.65 17.96 -2.42
CA MET A 4 -2.84 18.84 -2.44
C MET A 4 -3.01 19.58 -1.11
N ASP A 5 -2.07 20.47 -0.81
CA ASP A 5 -1.93 21.14 0.48
C ASP A 5 -2.48 22.57 0.45
N SER A 6 -2.95 23.04 -0.70
CA SER A 6 -3.50 24.39 -0.86
C SER A 6 -4.83 24.41 -1.60
N LEU A 7 -5.68 25.36 -1.22
CA LEU A 7 -6.96 25.65 -1.89
C LEU A 7 -6.78 25.95 -3.38
N TRP A 8 -5.63 26.54 -3.75
CA TRP A 8 -5.26 26.80 -5.14
C TRP A 8 -5.06 25.50 -5.93
N GLN A 9 -4.36 24.52 -5.37
CA GLN A 9 -4.18 23.24 -6.04
C GLN A 9 -5.50 22.46 -6.16
N ILE A 10 -6.37 22.55 -5.14
CA ILE A 10 -7.72 21.97 -5.19
C ILE A 10 -8.53 22.63 -6.32
N PHE A 11 -8.52 23.96 -6.41
CA PHE A 11 -9.21 24.70 -7.46
C PHE A 11 -8.73 24.28 -8.86
N PHE A 12 -7.42 24.23 -9.11
CA PHE A 12 -6.88 23.80 -10.40
C PHE A 12 -7.13 22.32 -10.70
N SER A 13 -7.25 21.46 -9.68
CA SER A 13 -7.59 20.05 -9.88
C SER A 13 -8.99 19.84 -10.46
N LEU A 14 -9.93 20.77 -10.22
CA LEU A 14 -11.29 20.72 -10.78
C LEU A 14 -11.31 20.89 -12.31
N PHE A 15 -10.27 21.52 -12.87
CA PHE A 15 -10.12 21.71 -14.31
C PHE A 15 -9.30 20.61 -15.00
N ARG A 16 -8.71 19.68 -14.24
CA ARG A 16 -8.04 18.52 -14.82
C ARG A 16 -9.09 17.52 -15.29
N LYS A 17 -9.06 17.19 -16.59
CA LYS A 17 -9.81 16.03 -17.11
C LYS A 17 -9.38 14.79 -16.32
N LYS A 18 -10.37 14.08 -15.78
CA LYS A 18 -10.14 12.76 -15.18
C LYS A 18 -9.67 11.83 -16.29
N ALA A 19 -8.69 10.99 -16.00
CA ALA A 19 -8.25 9.96 -16.93
C ALA A 19 -9.42 9.01 -17.20
N GLU A 20 -9.85 8.91 -18.46
CA GLU A 20 -10.94 8.02 -18.89
C GLU A 20 -10.44 6.59 -19.12
N PHE A 21 -9.13 6.42 -19.31
CA PHE A 21 -8.47 5.15 -19.58
C PHE A 21 -7.27 4.96 -18.65
N PHE A 22 -7.00 3.71 -18.28
CA PHE A 22 -5.79 3.32 -17.57
C PHE A 22 -5.21 2.05 -18.21
N THR A 23 -3.90 1.89 -18.11
CA THR A 23 -3.21 0.69 -18.62
C THR A 23 -3.12 -0.35 -17.51
N TYR A 24 -3.32 -1.61 -17.87
CA TYR A 24 -3.17 -2.73 -16.94
C TYR A 24 -2.25 -3.80 -17.56
N PRO A 25 -1.19 -4.25 -16.85
CA PRO A 25 -0.29 -5.26 -17.40
C PRO A 25 -1.00 -6.61 -17.60
N LYS A 26 -0.64 -7.31 -18.68
CA LYS A 26 -1.27 -8.59 -19.03
C LYS A 26 -1.21 -9.64 -17.92
N GLY A 27 -0.08 -9.73 -17.21
CA GLY A 27 0.15 -10.64 -16.08
C GLY A 27 -0.27 -10.11 -14.71
N GLY A 28 -1.08 -9.04 -14.66
CA GLY A 28 -1.48 -8.42 -13.41
C GLY A 28 -0.56 -7.29 -12.96
N SER A 29 -0.97 -6.57 -11.92
CA SER A 29 -0.22 -5.42 -11.39
C SER A 29 1.17 -5.78 -10.85
N LEU A 30 1.41 -7.05 -10.51
CA LEU A 30 2.68 -7.54 -9.98
C LEU A 30 3.81 -7.55 -11.04
N GLU A 31 3.47 -7.57 -12.34
CA GLU A 31 4.46 -7.52 -13.43
C GLU A 31 5.38 -6.28 -13.34
N PHE A 32 4.83 -5.15 -12.90
CA PHE A 32 5.58 -3.91 -12.80
C PHE A 32 6.70 -3.97 -11.75
N PRO A 33 6.43 -4.26 -10.45
CA PRO A 33 7.50 -4.40 -9.47
C PRO A 33 8.45 -5.56 -9.77
N LEU A 34 7.99 -6.66 -10.38
CA LEU A 34 8.87 -7.75 -10.80
C LEU A 34 9.84 -7.33 -11.92
N ALA A 35 9.38 -6.51 -12.87
CA ALA A 35 10.25 -5.95 -13.90
C ALA A 35 11.33 -5.04 -13.29
N LEU A 36 10.96 -4.19 -12.31
CA LEU A 36 11.92 -3.37 -11.58
C LEU A 36 12.92 -4.22 -10.79
N ALA A 37 12.46 -5.29 -10.14
CA ALA A 37 13.32 -6.20 -9.39
C ALA A 37 14.37 -6.87 -10.29
N ARG A 38 13.97 -7.32 -11.49
CA ARG A 38 14.90 -7.86 -12.50
C ARG A 38 15.95 -6.83 -12.90
N GLN A 39 15.54 -5.59 -13.19
CA GLN A 39 16.47 -4.53 -13.58
C GLN A 39 17.47 -4.19 -12.46
N ILE A 40 17.04 -4.22 -11.19
CA ILE A 40 17.93 -4.04 -10.04
C ILE A 40 19.01 -5.13 -10.05
N SER A 41 18.61 -6.41 -10.19
CA SER A 41 19.56 -7.53 -10.21
C SER A 41 20.50 -7.49 -11.42
N GLU A 42 19.99 -7.19 -12.61
CA GLU A 42 20.80 -7.04 -13.84
C GLU A 42 21.82 -5.89 -13.73
N SER A 43 21.49 -4.86 -12.96
CA SER A 43 22.40 -3.73 -12.68
C SER A 43 23.36 -4.01 -11.51
N GLY A 44 23.40 -5.23 -10.97
CA GLY A 44 24.27 -5.64 -9.86
C GLY A 44 23.73 -5.29 -8.46
N GLY A 45 22.51 -4.76 -8.37
CA GLY A 45 21.82 -4.52 -7.10
C GLY A 45 21.33 -5.81 -6.45
N GLN A 46 21.11 -5.77 -5.14
CA GLN A 46 20.65 -6.91 -4.35
C GLN A 46 19.26 -6.66 -3.77
N ILE A 47 18.40 -7.66 -3.86
CA ILE A 47 17.09 -7.70 -3.18
C ILE A 47 17.18 -8.83 -2.18
N ILE A 48 17.03 -8.49 -0.90
CA ILE A 48 17.16 -9.44 0.21
C ILE A 48 15.77 -9.60 0.82
N GLU A 49 15.13 -10.71 0.51
CA GLU A 49 13.85 -11.10 1.09
C GLU A 49 14.04 -11.75 2.46
N GLU A 50 12.94 -11.94 3.20
CA GLU A 50 12.93 -12.54 4.55
C GLU A 50 13.87 -11.83 5.55
N ALA A 51 14.20 -10.56 5.30
CA ALA A 51 15.09 -9.72 6.11
C ALA A 51 14.30 -8.63 6.84
N GLU A 52 13.41 -9.03 7.75
CA GLU A 52 12.64 -8.08 8.56
C GLU A 52 13.58 -7.25 9.43
N VAL A 53 13.44 -5.91 9.38
CA VAL A 53 14.21 -4.99 10.22
C VAL A 53 13.69 -5.03 11.65
N THR A 54 14.53 -5.49 12.57
CA THR A 54 14.20 -5.68 13.99
C THR A 54 14.85 -4.64 14.90
N GLY A 55 15.84 -3.90 14.39
CA GLY A 55 16.53 -2.87 15.13
C GLY A 55 17.28 -1.90 14.23
N ILE A 56 17.60 -0.72 14.77
CA ILE A 56 18.38 0.31 14.08
C ILE A 56 19.47 0.74 15.04
N GLU A 57 20.70 0.85 14.55
CA GLU A 57 21.81 1.45 15.31
C GLU A 57 22.14 2.81 14.71
N TRP A 58 22.44 3.77 15.58
CA TRP A 58 22.75 5.14 15.17
C TRP A 58 23.76 5.77 16.13
N ASN A 59 24.47 6.79 15.66
CA ASN A 59 25.32 7.65 16.46
C ASN A 59 24.94 9.12 16.19
N SER A 60 24.65 9.88 17.25
CA SER A 60 24.29 11.31 17.15
C SER A 60 23.24 11.60 16.06
N ASP A 61 23.68 11.98 14.86
CA ASP A 61 22.92 12.45 13.71
C ASP A 61 22.93 11.49 12.50
N LYS A 62 23.38 10.23 12.67
CA LYS A 62 23.45 9.24 11.58
C LYS A 62 23.03 7.84 12.01
N ILE A 63 22.27 7.18 11.13
CA ILE A 63 22.05 5.73 11.22
C ILE A 63 23.31 5.04 10.73
N THR A 64 23.81 4.06 11.49
CA THR A 64 25.02 3.30 11.15
C THR A 64 24.69 1.94 10.58
N SER A 65 23.60 1.30 11.02
CA SER A 65 23.19 0.00 10.51
C SER A 65 21.74 -0.36 10.85
N LEU A 66 21.21 -1.32 10.09
CA LEU A 66 19.96 -2.02 10.38
C LEU A 66 20.28 -3.42 10.88
N GLN A 67 19.65 -3.82 11.99
CA GLN A 67 19.59 -5.21 12.41
C GLN A 67 18.35 -5.86 11.77
N THR A 68 18.54 -7.03 11.18
CA THR A 68 17.46 -7.79 10.55
C THR A 68 17.51 -9.27 10.96
N THR A 69 16.46 -10.01 10.63
CA THR A 69 16.41 -11.47 10.75
C THR A 69 17.49 -12.20 9.95
N ARG A 70 18.11 -11.54 8.96
CA ARG A 70 19.19 -12.09 8.12
C ARG A 70 20.57 -11.58 8.48
N GLY A 71 20.69 -10.72 9.50
CA GLY A 71 21.95 -10.17 9.97
C GLY A 71 21.97 -8.65 10.00
N LYS A 72 23.17 -8.09 10.00
CA LYS A 72 23.40 -6.65 10.15
C LYS A 72 23.83 -6.04 8.82
N PHE A 73 23.17 -4.95 8.42
CA PHE A 73 23.43 -4.24 7.17
C PHE A 73 23.86 -2.81 7.45
N GLN A 74 24.98 -2.41 6.86
CA GLN A 74 25.53 -1.05 6.94
C GLN A 74 25.33 -0.34 5.59
N ALA A 75 25.04 0.95 5.64
CA ALA A 75 24.91 1.79 4.46
C ALA A 75 25.23 3.25 4.80
N GLU A 76 25.65 4.02 3.79
CA GLU A 76 25.87 5.47 3.95
C GLU A 76 24.57 6.27 3.89
N ARG A 77 23.54 5.72 3.26
CA ARG A 77 22.21 6.32 3.05
C ARG A 77 21.14 5.26 3.25
N PHE A 78 20.05 5.64 3.91
CA PHE A 78 18.91 4.78 4.19
C PHE A 78 17.64 5.41 3.61
N VAL A 79 16.90 4.65 2.82
CA VAL A 79 15.56 5.06 2.33
C VAL A 79 14.53 4.17 3.00
N TRP A 80 13.66 4.77 3.81
CA TRP A 80 12.62 4.07 4.56
C TRP A 80 11.26 4.21 3.89
N THR A 81 10.70 3.09 3.44
CA THR A 81 9.39 3.03 2.77
C THR A 81 8.31 2.32 3.59
N ALA A 82 8.70 1.66 4.69
CA ALA A 82 7.79 1.04 5.65
C ALA A 82 7.04 2.09 6.49
N PRO A 83 6.02 1.72 7.29
CA PRO A 83 5.31 2.68 8.14
C PRO A 83 6.23 3.54 9.00
N ILE A 84 5.95 4.85 9.05
CA ILE A 84 6.74 5.77 9.88
C ILE A 84 6.62 5.46 11.37
N THR A 85 5.51 4.85 11.80
CA THR A 85 5.30 4.40 13.17
C THR A 85 6.17 3.20 13.53
N THR A 86 6.46 2.31 12.57
CA THR A 86 7.43 1.23 12.76
C THR A 86 8.83 1.81 12.97
N LEU A 87 9.18 2.87 12.23
CA LEU A 87 10.46 3.55 12.41
C LEU A 87 10.59 4.21 13.79
N ASP A 88 9.54 4.90 14.25
CA ASP A 88 9.47 5.45 15.61
C ASP A 88 9.63 4.35 16.68
N LYS A 89 8.97 3.20 16.49
CA LYS A 89 9.12 2.04 17.39
C LYS A 89 10.56 1.56 17.47
N LEU A 90 11.23 1.42 16.33
CA LEU A 90 12.59 0.88 16.24
C LEU A 90 13.65 1.82 16.81
N LEU A 91 13.48 3.13 16.63
CA LEU A 91 14.45 4.15 17.10
C LEU A 91 14.18 4.61 18.53
N PHE A 92 12.91 4.78 18.90
CA PHE A 92 12.52 5.51 20.10
C PHE A 92 11.65 4.70 21.07
N LYS A 93 11.41 3.41 20.78
CA LYS A 93 10.59 2.49 21.59
C LYS A 93 9.16 3.00 21.82
N ASN A 94 8.51 3.49 20.76
CA ASN A 94 7.15 4.05 20.73
C ASN A 94 7.00 5.33 21.55
N THR A 95 7.09 6.47 20.88
CA THR A 95 6.76 7.76 21.49
C THR A 95 5.24 7.99 21.46
N GLU A 96 4.71 8.76 22.43
CA GLU A 96 3.31 9.21 22.39
C GLU A 96 2.93 9.93 21.09
N THR A 97 3.93 10.49 20.41
CA THR A 97 3.80 11.16 19.11
C THR A 97 3.30 10.23 18.02
N ALA A 98 3.82 8.99 17.95
CA ALA A 98 3.45 8.01 16.94
C ALA A 98 2.09 7.35 17.22
N ASN A 99 1.65 7.32 18.48
CA ASN A 99 0.38 6.68 18.90
C ASN A 99 -0.90 7.32 18.31
N ARG A 100 -0.78 8.44 17.58
CA ARG A 100 -1.90 9.10 16.89
C ARG A 100 -1.85 9.01 15.37
N LEU A 101 -0.82 8.36 14.83
CA LEU A 101 -0.65 8.13 13.39
C LEU A 101 -1.13 6.72 13.05
N ASP A 102 -2.44 6.59 12.90
CA ASP A 102 -3.06 5.30 12.63
C ASP A 102 -3.06 4.97 11.14
N TYR A 103 -3.07 3.68 10.83
CA TYR A 103 -3.38 3.17 9.51
C TYR A 103 -4.63 2.31 9.59
N ILE A 104 -5.45 2.34 8.54
CA ILE A 104 -6.51 1.37 8.36
C ILE A 104 -5.93 0.12 7.70
N SER A 105 -6.40 -1.03 8.16
CA SER A 105 -6.07 -2.32 7.58
C SER A 105 -7.12 -2.71 6.55
N MET A 106 -6.76 -3.63 5.66
CA MET A 106 -7.65 -4.10 4.61
C MET A 106 -7.52 -5.60 4.44
N ILE A 107 -8.66 -6.25 4.26
CA ILE A 107 -8.76 -7.67 3.94
C ILE A 107 -9.32 -7.78 2.54
N PHE A 108 -8.60 -8.51 1.68
CA PHE A 108 -9.04 -8.86 0.34
C PHE A 108 -9.58 -10.28 0.37
N TYR A 109 -10.81 -10.45 -0.10
CA TYR A 109 -11.39 -11.76 -0.40
C TYR A 109 -11.36 -11.93 -1.91
N ASN A 110 -10.32 -12.59 -2.39
CA ASN A 110 -10.11 -12.89 -3.81
C ASN A 110 -10.85 -14.17 -4.17
N MET A 111 -11.90 -14.07 -4.98
CA MET A 111 -12.85 -15.15 -5.23
C MET A 111 -12.75 -15.65 -6.66
N ALA A 112 -12.60 -16.97 -6.81
CA ALA A 112 -12.74 -17.65 -8.08
C ALA A 112 -14.21 -18.01 -8.31
N VAL A 113 -14.81 -17.46 -9.35
CA VAL A 113 -16.20 -17.69 -9.73
C VAL A 113 -16.23 -18.53 -11.01
N ASN A 114 -16.97 -19.64 -11.00
CA ASN A 114 -16.99 -20.62 -12.10
C ASN A 114 -17.79 -20.18 -13.35
N GLU A 115 -18.38 -19.00 -13.30
CA GLU A 115 -19.16 -18.42 -14.39
C GLU A 115 -18.71 -17.00 -14.70
N ARG A 116 -19.05 -16.55 -15.92
CA ARG A 116 -18.86 -15.17 -16.34
C ARG A 116 -19.96 -14.29 -15.77
N ILE A 117 -19.57 -13.25 -15.03
CA ILE A 117 -20.50 -12.22 -14.57
C ILE A 117 -20.78 -11.25 -15.72
N PRO A 118 -22.05 -11.06 -16.13
CA PRO A 118 -22.42 -10.21 -17.27
C PRO A 118 -22.43 -8.74 -16.86
N THR A 119 -21.26 -8.11 -16.83
CA THR A 119 -21.10 -6.69 -16.48
C THR A 119 -19.92 -6.05 -17.18
N GLU A 120 -19.97 -4.72 -17.31
CA GLU A 120 -18.91 -3.88 -17.85
C GLU A 120 -18.17 -3.08 -16.76
N TYR A 121 -18.65 -3.10 -15.51
CA TYR A 121 -18.08 -2.32 -14.42
C TYR A 121 -16.86 -3.02 -13.83
N ARG A 122 -15.69 -2.39 -13.92
CA ARG A 122 -14.42 -2.96 -13.41
C ARG A 122 -14.33 -2.93 -11.89
N TRP A 123 -14.91 -1.92 -11.25
CA TRP A 123 -15.06 -1.85 -9.80
C TRP A 123 -16.31 -1.05 -9.45
N CYS A 124 -16.91 -1.38 -8.31
CA CYS A 124 -18.10 -0.73 -7.76
C CYS A 124 -17.86 -0.35 -6.31
N TYR A 125 -18.38 0.82 -5.90
CA TYR A 125 -18.36 1.27 -4.52
C TYR A 125 -19.75 1.12 -3.90
N PHE A 126 -19.79 0.70 -2.64
CA PHE A 126 -21.01 0.51 -1.88
C PHE A 126 -20.97 1.40 -0.65
N VAL A 127 -21.95 2.31 -0.56
CA VAL A 127 -22.13 3.23 0.58
C VAL A 127 -23.27 2.74 1.49
N ASP A 128 -24.09 1.81 1.00
CA ASP A 128 -25.17 1.19 1.77
C ASP A 128 -24.59 0.39 2.94
N THR A 129 -24.98 0.77 4.17
CA THR A 129 -24.53 0.12 5.40
C THR A 129 -25.06 -1.31 5.57
N ASN A 130 -26.03 -1.72 4.75
CA ASN A 130 -26.51 -3.09 4.69
C ASN A 130 -25.59 -4.03 3.89
N ILE A 131 -24.63 -3.48 3.13
CA ILE A 131 -23.61 -4.22 2.39
C ILE A 131 -22.31 -4.21 3.20
N PHE A 132 -21.76 -5.39 3.45
CA PHE A 132 -20.62 -5.54 4.35
C PHE A 132 -19.32 -4.91 3.84
N PHE A 133 -19.14 -4.86 2.53
CA PHE A 133 -17.90 -4.43 1.90
C PHE A 133 -18.07 -3.09 1.16
N PRO A 134 -17.14 -2.14 1.28
CA PRO A 134 -17.21 -0.86 0.58
C PRO A 134 -16.84 -0.95 -0.91
N ARG A 135 -16.11 -1.98 -1.35
CA ARG A 135 -15.66 -2.09 -2.74
C ARG A 135 -15.63 -3.54 -3.24
N LEU A 136 -16.08 -3.70 -4.48
CA LEU A 136 -15.93 -4.91 -5.28
C LEU A 136 -15.16 -4.56 -6.56
N SER A 137 -14.14 -5.34 -6.89
CA SER A 137 -13.42 -5.25 -8.15
C SER A 137 -13.59 -6.55 -8.95
N ILE A 138 -13.75 -6.43 -10.25
CA ILE A 138 -13.94 -7.56 -11.17
C ILE A 138 -12.64 -7.72 -11.97
N SER A 139 -11.67 -8.40 -11.36
CA SER A 139 -10.29 -8.54 -11.84
C SER A 139 -10.19 -9.04 -13.28
N THR A 140 -11.12 -9.88 -13.74
CA THR A 140 -11.21 -10.34 -15.14
C THR A 140 -11.45 -9.23 -16.17
N LEU A 141 -12.06 -8.10 -15.77
CA LEU A 141 -12.32 -6.96 -16.66
C LEU A 141 -11.13 -5.99 -16.75
N PHE A 142 -10.12 -6.16 -15.89
CA PHE A 142 -8.84 -5.46 -16.03
C PHE A 142 -7.94 -6.16 -17.05
N SER A 143 -7.95 -7.49 -17.07
CA SER A 143 -7.30 -8.33 -18.07
C SER A 143 -8.04 -9.66 -18.18
N PRO A 144 -8.34 -10.16 -19.40
CA PRO A 144 -8.95 -11.47 -19.57
C PRO A 144 -8.04 -12.62 -19.11
N LEU A 145 -6.75 -12.37 -18.87
CA LEU A 145 -5.80 -13.34 -18.35
C LEU A 145 -5.85 -13.47 -16.81
N ASN A 146 -6.58 -12.59 -16.12
CA ASN A 146 -6.74 -12.67 -14.67
C ASN A 146 -7.70 -13.79 -14.23
N SER A 147 -8.32 -14.50 -15.16
CA SER A 147 -9.12 -15.69 -14.88
C SER A 147 -9.09 -16.67 -16.05
N PRO A 148 -9.40 -17.95 -15.81
CA PRO A 148 -9.68 -18.89 -16.90
C PRO A 148 -10.81 -18.40 -17.80
N LYS A 149 -10.88 -18.95 -19.02
CA LYS A 149 -11.96 -18.68 -19.97
C LYS A 149 -13.32 -18.96 -19.33
N ASP A 150 -14.30 -18.10 -19.60
CA ASP A 150 -15.70 -18.19 -19.15
C ASP A 150 -15.90 -18.16 -17.61
N LYS A 151 -14.83 -17.87 -16.85
CA LYS A 151 -14.85 -17.67 -15.40
C LYS A 151 -14.64 -16.20 -15.02
N THR A 152 -14.88 -15.87 -13.76
CA THR A 152 -14.64 -14.52 -13.22
C THR A 152 -13.76 -14.59 -11.99
N SER A 153 -12.78 -13.70 -11.89
CA SER A 153 -12.08 -13.39 -10.64
C SER A 153 -12.67 -12.12 -10.05
N LEU A 154 -13.16 -12.21 -8.82
CA LEU A 154 -13.62 -11.08 -8.03
C LEU A 154 -12.64 -10.78 -6.90
N THR A 155 -12.57 -9.51 -6.50
CA THR A 155 -11.84 -9.09 -5.31
C THR A 155 -12.75 -8.20 -4.50
N VAL A 156 -13.20 -8.70 -3.35
CA VAL A 156 -13.95 -7.93 -2.35
C VAL A 156 -12.97 -7.32 -1.37
N GLU A 157 -13.11 -6.03 -1.11
CA GLU A 157 -12.25 -5.29 -0.19
C GLU A 157 -13.02 -4.90 1.06
N VAL A 158 -12.52 -5.32 2.21
CA VAL A 158 -13.10 -4.96 3.51
C VAL A 158 -12.06 -4.21 4.33
N THR A 159 -12.37 -2.95 4.63
CA THR A 159 -11.55 -2.13 5.53
C THR A 159 -11.85 -2.49 6.98
N CYS A 160 -10.81 -2.65 7.79
CA CYS A 160 -10.94 -2.95 9.22
C CYS A 160 -9.76 -2.35 9.99
N LYS A 161 -9.72 -2.58 11.30
CA LYS A 161 -8.52 -2.32 12.10
C LYS A 161 -7.86 -3.65 12.45
N LYS A 162 -6.54 -3.63 12.58
CA LYS A 162 -5.79 -4.72 13.21
C LYS A 162 -6.35 -5.04 14.60
N ASP A 163 -6.25 -6.30 14.99
CA ASP A 163 -6.70 -6.87 16.28
C ASP A 163 -8.21 -6.74 16.52
N THR A 164 -9.01 -6.54 15.45
CA THR A 164 -10.47 -6.68 15.51
C THR A 164 -10.88 -8.10 15.13
N GLU A 165 -12.10 -8.51 15.51
CA GLU A 165 -12.61 -9.86 15.20
C GLU A 165 -12.38 -10.21 13.72
N ILE A 166 -12.85 -9.34 12.81
CA ILE A 166 -12.72 -9.53 11.37
C ILE A 166 -11.27 -9.67 10.89
N TRP A 167 -10.33 -8.98 11.54
CA TRP A 167 -8.92 -9.10 11.21
C TRP A 167 -8.35 -10.46 11.63
N ASP A 168 -8.73 -10.95 12.80
CA ASP A 168 -8.22 -12.20 13.36
C ASP A 168 -8.92 -13.42 12.80
N ASN A 169 -10.20 -13.30 12.44
CA ASN A 169 -11.05 -14.40 11.96
C ASN A 169 -11.79 -14.06 10.64
N PRO A 170 -11.10 -13.59 9.59
CA PRO A 170 -11.76 -13.15 8.35
C PRO A 170 -12.60 -14.25 7.67
N GLN A 171 -12.25 -15.53 7.89
CA GLN A 171 -12.99 -16.67 7.36
C GLN A 171 -14.45 -16.69 7.81
N LYS A 172 -14.76 -16.19 9.01
CA LYS A 172 -16.14 -16.16 9.54
C LYS A 172 -17.08 -15.27 8.74
N TYR A 173 -16.55 -14.35 7.93
CA TYR A 173 -17.33 -13.38 7.17
C TYR A 173 -17.57 -13.79 5.71
N GLN A 174 -17.01 -14.91 5.25
CA GLN A 174 -17.16 -15.36 3.86
C GLN A 174 -18.64 -15.53 3.48
N ASN A 175 -19.43 -16.20 4.33
CA ASN A 175 -20.87 -16.39 4.07
C ASN A 175 -21.61 -15.05 3.98
N LYS A 176 -21.31 -14.10 4.87
CA LYS A 176 -21.91 -12.75 4.81
C LYS A 176 -21.56 -12.03 3.52
N ILE A 177 -20.32 -12.13 3.06
CA ILE A 177 -19.87 -11.55 1.79
C ILE A 177 -20.58 -12.19 0.61
N ILE A 178 -20.70 -13.52 0.58
CA ILE A 178 -21.44 -14.25 -0.47
C ILE A 178 -22.91 -13.82 -0.49
N GLU A 179 -23.57 -13.71 0.67
CA GLU A 179 -24.94 -13.20 0.76
C GLU A 179 -25.08 -11.79 0.20
N ASP A 180 -24.16 -10.89 0.54
CA ASP A 180 -24.20 -9.52 0.04
C ASP A 180 -23.89 -9.44 -1.47
N LEU A 181 -22.99 -10.30 -1.99
CA LEU A 181 -22.75 -10.45 -3.43
C LEU A 181 -24.01 -10.91 -4.17
N LYS A 182 -24.82 -11.80 -3.58
CA LYS A 182 -26.12 -12.19 -4.12
C LYS A 182 -27.11 -11.03 -4.11
N LYS A 183 -27.21 -10.30 -3.00
CA LYS A 183 -28.12 -9.15 -2.86
C LYS A 183 -27.87 -8.09 -3.93
N ILE A 184 -26.61 -7.82 -4.25
CA ILE A 184 -26.24 -6.83 -5.28
C ILE A 184 -26.28 -7.42 -6.71
N GLY A 185 -26.62 -8.71 -6.85
CA GLY A 185 -26.70 -9.39 -8.15
C GLY A 185 -25.36 -9.70 -8.81
N ALA A 186 -24.25 -9.62 -8.07
CA ALA A 186 -22.92 -9.96 -8.59
C ALA A 186 -22.78 -11.48 -8.82
N ILE A 187 -23.42 -12.28 -7.97
CA ILE A 187 -23.59 -13.72 -8.13
C ILE A 187 -25.07 -14.08 -7.89
N LYS A 188 -25.49 -15.24 -8.37
CA LYS A 188 -26.84 -15.80 -8.21
C LYS A 188 -26.93 -16.76 -7.03
N ASN A 189 -25.88 -17.54 -6.80
CA ASN A 189 -25.88 -18.63 -5.82
C ASN A 189 -24.46 -18.96 -5.35
N ASP A 190 -24.36 -19.44 -4.11
CA ASP A 190 -23.11 -19.69 -3.40
C ASP A 190 -22.22 -20.70 -4.12
N THR A 191 -22.84 -21.67 -4.82
CA THR A 191 -22.17 -22.69 -5.62
C THR A 191 -21.36 -22.13 -6.79
N GLN A 192 -21.55 -20.86 -7.15
CA GLN A 192 -20.73 -20.22 -8.18
C GLN A 192 -19.33 -19.88 -7.67
N VAL A 193 -19.15 -19.70 -6.36
CA VAL A 193 -17.85 -19.40 -5.74
C VAL A 193 -17.10 -20.70 -5.50
N GLU A 194 -16.07 -20.98 -6.30
CA GLU A 194 -15.27 -22.21 -6.18
C GLU A 194 -14.28 -22.11 -5.02
N LYS A 195 -13.64 -20.95 -4.87
CA LYS A 195 -12.58 -20.70 -3.89
C LYS A 195 -12.54 -19.25 -3.47
N ILE A 196 -12.12 -19.03 -2.23
CA ILE A 196 -11.86 -17.71 -1.66
C ILE A 196 -10.44 -17.72 -1.07
N TYR A 197 -9.60 -16.83 -1.57
CA TYR A 197 -8.26 -16.58 -1.04
C TYR A 197 -8.30 -15.27 -0.25
N ILE A 198 -7.98 -15.36 1.05
CA ILE A 198 -8.00 -14.20 1.95
C ILE A 198 -6.58 -13.66 2.09
N GLU A 199 -6.41 -12.38 1.81
CA GLU A 199 -5.16 -11.66 1.99
C GLU A 199 -5.36 -10.47 2.92
N LYS A 200 -4.42 -10.26 3.84
CA LYS A 200 -4.50 -9.21 4.86
C LYS A 200 -3.37 -8.21 4.69
N ILE A 201 -3.72 -6.93 4.55
CA ILE A 201 -2.78 -5.81 4.48
C ILE A 201 -2.96 -4.94 5.73
N GLU A 202 -1.97 -4.96 6.61
CA GLU A 202 -2.04 -4.28 7.92
C GLU A 202 -2.05 -2.76 7.77
N TYR A 203 -1.17 -2.24 6.93
CA TYR A 203 -1.00 -0.81 6.68
C TYR A 203 -1.47 -0.50 5.27
N ALA A 204 -2.78 -0.27 5.08
CA ALA A 204 -3.35 0.02 3.77
C ALA A 204 -3.39 1.52 3.48
N TYR A 205 -4.02 2.31 4.36
CA TYR A 205 -4.12 3.76 4.22
C TYR A 205 -3.82 4.49 5.53
N PRO A 206 -3.07 5.62 5.49
CA PRO A 206 -2.94 6.49 6.65
C PRO A 206 -4.29 7.12 7.00
N ILE A 207 -4.60 7.21 8.28
CA ILE A 207 -5.82 7.83 8.80
C ILE A 207 -5.51 9.25 9.25
N TYR A 208 -6.11 10.23 8.58
CA TYR A 208 -5.96 11.65 8.91
C TYR A 208 -6.94 12.09 9.99
N ARG A 209 -6.63 11.78 11.25
CA ARG A 209 -7.41 12.27 12.41
C ARG A 209 -7.22 13.76 12.62
N LEU A 210 -8.17 14.41 13.29
CA LEU A 210 -7.96 15.77 13.78
C LEU A 210 -6.68 15.85 14.63
N GLY A 211 -5.76 16.75 14.26
CA GLY A 211 -4.46 16.90 14.91
C GLY A 211 -3.34 15.98 14.37
N TYR A 212 -3.56 15.23 13.28
CA TYR A 212 -2.54 14.33 12.73
C TYR A 212 -1.31 15.09 12.20
N LYS A 213 -1.50 16.29 11.65
CA LYS A 213 -0.43 17.05 10.98
C LYS A 213 0.62 17.53 11.98
N GLU A 214 0.19 17.97 13.15
CA GLU A 214 1.05 18.40 14.25
C GLU A 214 1.89 17.21 14.74
N LYS A 215 1.27 16.04 14.91
CA LYS A 215 1.97 14.81 15.33
C LYS A 215 2.90 14.25 14.28
N LEU A 216 2.50 14.28 13.01
CA LEU A 216 3.38 13.93 11.90
C LEU A 216 4.59 14.88 11.84
N THR A 217 4.38 16.19 11.98
CA THR A 217 5.47 17.18 11.97
C THR A 217 6.43 16.99 13.15
N GLU A 218 5.89 16.71 14.34
CA GLU A 218 6.69 16.42 15.54
C GLU A 218 7.58 15.19 15.31
N LEU A 219 7.03 14.10 14.75
CA LEU A 219 7.79 12.89 14.42
C LEU A 219 8.81 13.13 13.30
N GLU A 220 8.42 13.79 12.21
CA GLU A 220 9.33 14.17 11.13
C GLU A 220 10.50 15.00 11.66
N ASN A 221 10.26 15.93 12.58
CA ASN A 221 11.33 16.74 13.18
C ASN A 221 12.27 15.92 14.06
N LYS A 222 11.78 14.91 14.79
CA LYS A 222 12.63 13.96 15.51
C LYS A 222 13.51 13.16 14.56
N LEU A 223 12.95 12.72 13.44
CA LEU A 223 13.65 11.91 12.44
C LEU A 223 14.64 12.72 11.58
N LYS A 224 14.41 14.03 11.38
CA LYS A 224 15.32 14.93 10.64
C LYS A 224 16.72 15.04 11.23
N VAL A 225 16.91 14.66 12.50
CA VAL A 225 18.24 14.60 13.12
C VAL A 225 19.14 13.60 12.37
N TYR A 226 18.57 12.56 11.76
CA TYR A 226 19.32 11.59 10.97
C TYR A 226 19.56 12.11 9.55
N THR A 227 20.74 12.67 9.33
CA THR A 227 21.13 13.32 8.06
C THR A 227 21.18 12.35 6.87
N ASN A 228 21.30 11.05 7.14
CA ASN A 228 21.38 10.00 6.12
C ASN A 228 20.10 9.16 5.98
N LEU A 229 18.98 9.61 6.55
CA LEU A 229 17.68 8.94 6.45
C LEU A 229 16.74 9.74 5.54
N THR A 230 16.17 9.06 4.54
CA THR A 230 15.11 9.61 3.68
C THR A 230 13.83 8.80 3.84
N LEU A 231 12.71 9.47 4.15
CA LEU A 231 11.38 8.86 4.18
C LEU A 231 10.75 8.90 2.79
N SER A 232 10.10 7.80 2.37
CA SER A 232 9.47 7.72 1.05
C SER A 232 8.23 6.84 1.03
N GLY A 233 7.40 7.02 0.00
CA GLY A 233 6.22 6.19 -0.25
C GLY A 233 5.07 6.44 0.72
N ARG A 234 3.96 5.72 0.49
CA ARG A 234 2.69 5.92 1.20
C ARG A 234 2.85 5.80 2.72
N GLN A 235 3.50 4.74 3.18
CA GLN A 235 3.60 4.45 4.61
C GLN A 235 4.75 5.21 5.27
N GLY A 236 5.92 5.30 4.61
CA GLY A 236 7.08 6.01 5.15
C GLY A 236 6.86 7.51 5.33
N THR A 237 6.01 8.13 4.51
CA THR A 237 5.69 9.57 4.61
C THR A 237 4.31 9.86 5.21
N PHE A 238 3.59 8.82 5.65
CA PHE A 238 2.21 8.93 6.13
C PHE A 238 1.30 9.69 5.14
N TRP A 239 1.52 9.50 3.83
CA TRP A 239 0.86 10.24 2.77
C TRP A 239 0.05 9.31 1.89
N TYR A 240 -1.26 9.55 1.81
CA TYR A 240 -2.15 8.90 0.85
C TYR A 240 -1.71 9.24 -0.58
N CYS A 241 -0.99 8.32 -1.21
CA CYS A 241 -0.46 8.47 -2.56
C CYS A 241 -0.65 7.20 -3.40
N ASN A 242 -0.67 7.34 -4.71
CA ASN A 242 -0.84 6.23 -5.67
C ASN A 242 0.53 5.70 -6.13
N MET A 243 0.53 4.61 -6.91
CA MET A 243 1.77 3.98 -7.38
C MET A 243 2.66 4.95 -8.18
N ASP A 244 2.07 5.78 -9.04
CA ASP A 244 2.78 6.81 -9.82
C ASP A 244 3.49 7.82 -8.93
N HIS A 245 2.83 8.30 -7.87
CA HIS A 245 3.46 9.18 -6.88
C HIS A 245 4.61 8.48 -6.11
N CYS A 246 4.50 7.18 -5.83
CA CYS A 246 5.58 6.41 -5.19
C CYS A 246 6.78 6.26 -6.14
N VAL A 247 6.53 5.97 -7.41
CA VAL A 247 7.58 5.85 -8.45
C VAL A 247 8.27 7.19 -8.67
N GLU A 248 7.52 8.30 -8.77
CA GLU A 248 8.06 9.66 -8.89
C GLU A 248 8.99 9.98 -7.70
N GLN A 249 8.57 9.69 -6.48
CA GLN A 249 9.41 9.87 -5.29
C GLN A 249 10.70 9.03 -5.35
N GLY A 250 10.63 7.78 -5.82
CA GLY A 250 11.80 6.92 -5.97
C GLY A 250 12.81 7.51 -6.96
N ILE A 251 12.33 8.00 -8.11
CA ILE A 251 13.17 8.65 -9.13
C ILE A 251 13.80 9.93 -8.58
N ASP A 252 13.03 10.77 -7.90
CA ASP A 252 13.53 12.01 -7.28
C ASP A 252 14.64 11.73 -6.25
N ILE A 253 14.45 10.70 -5.40
CA ILE A 253 15.44 10.29 -4.41
C ILE A 253 16.71 9.79 -5.11
N ALA A 254 16.59 8.92 -6.12
CA ALA A 254 17.73 8.43 -6.88
C ALA A 254 18.53 9.58 -7.53
N ASN A 255 17.84 10.54 -8.16
CA ASN A 255 18.48 11.71 -8.76
C ASN A 255 19.22 12.58 -7.74
N ASN A 256 18.66 12.78 -6.55
CA ASN A 256 19.32 13.55 -5.50
C ASN A 256 20.55 12.82 -4.95
N LEU A 257 20.45 11.50 -4.72
CA LEU A 257 21.57 10.69 -4.28
C LEU A 257 22.71 10.69 -5.31
N ILE A 258 22.40 10.58 -6.60
CA ILE A 258 23.40 10.67 -7.68
C ILE A 258 24.08 12.04 -7.67
N LYS A 259 23.31 13.14 -7.53
CA LYS A 259 23.88 14.49 -7.45
C LYS A 259 24.83 14.65 -6.28
N GLU A 260 24.43 14.22 -5.08
CA GLU A 260 25.29 14.23 -3.89
C GLU A 260 26.60 13.46 -4.12
N LEU A 261 26.50 12.26 -4.70
CA LEU A 261 27.68 11.43 -5.00
C LEU A 261 28.59 12.10 -6.03
N THR A 262 28.04 12.68 -7.09
CA THR A 262 28.83 13.35 -8.15
C THR A 262 29.45 14.68 -7.74
N GLN A 263 28.88 15.39 -6.76
CA GLN A 263 29.44 16.64 -6.23
C GLN A 263 30.55 16.41 -5.20
N THR A 264 30.69 15.18 -4.71
CA THR A 264 31.72 14.80 -3.73
C THR A 264 33.05 14.40 -4.41
N TYR A 265 33.07 14.33 -5.75
CA TYR A 265 34.27 14.13 -6.59
C TYR A 265 34.59 15.40 -7.39
#